data_AF-A0A839NA90-F1
#
_entry.id   AF-A0A839NA90-F1
#
_cell.length_a   1.000
_cell.length_b   1.000
_cell.length_c   1.000
_cell.angle_alpha   90.00
_cell.angle_beta   90.00
_cell.angle_gamma   90.00
#
_symmetry.space_group_name_H-M   'P 1'
#
loop_
_entity.id
_entity.type
_entity.pdbx_description
1 polymer ?
#
loop_
_entity_poly.entity_id
_entity_poly.type
_entity_poly.pdbx_seq_one_letter_code
_entity_poly.pdbx_strand_id
1 'polypeptide(L)'
;MATETGWRDDRLRSALAQRLRELDTEPLVTSDELWVRTPVGGELRVVAFDSPAAAERAMRPTSPYSTRSADDVPETVVGLPYVGRATGQRLREQRVQYLDAGGNAWITQPGFYVRVEGRPNQARAWATSQASFRPSGMKVIFALLVNPALVAHTIADIADAATVSTGAVSETLAALRRNNHVISEPGGRYIRDPRDLTQRWLAAYPTALLPHLKQRPFGGPDPQWWLKNGPPAGSYLGGEVALEALGLGLHSIETLIYADSVKEIVREAHLNLRESANTIVRELFWNPATAVPDAPLVPPLLIYADAVASGDPRQEEAARLLWDTHDELRPVQH
;
A
#
# COMPACT_ATOMS: atom_id res chain seq x y z
N MET A 1 10.31 -34.53 4.92
CA MET A 1 10.03 -33.45 5.87
C MET A 1 10.09 -32.14 5.10
N ALA A 2 8.94 -31.68 4.59
CA ALA A 2 8.86 -30.39 3.94
C ALA A 2 8.83 -29.34 5.04
N THR A 3 9.87 -28.50 5.08
CA THR A 3 9.98 -27.37 6.00
C THR A 3 8.75 -26.49 5.86
N GLU A 4 8.00 -26.29 6.95
CA GLU A 4 7.07 -25.19 7.15
C GLU A 4 7.85 -23.88 6.95
N THR A 5 7.93 -23.41 5.72
CA THR A 5 8.38 -22.04 5.45
C THR A 5 7.19 -21.14 5.67
N GLY A 6 7.20 -20.46 6.82
CA GLY A 6 6.30 -19.38 7.16
C GLY A 6 6.17 -18.36 6.04
N TRP A 7 5.00 -17.73 6.03
CA TRP A 7 4.55 -16.63 5.19
C TRP A 7 5.69 -15.76 4.64
N ARG A 8 6.12 -16.01 3.41
CA ARG A 8 7.10 -15.16 2.72
C ARG A 8 6.50 -13.85 2.18
N ASP A 9 5.18 -13.70 2.23
CA ASP A 9 4.45 -12.52 1.76
C ASP A 9 3.38 -12.06 2.78
N ASP A 10 3.76 -11.10 3.64
CA ASP A 10 2.87 -10.47 4.63
C ASP A 10 1.64 -9.81 4.00
N ARG A 11 1.69 -9.47 2.71
CA ARG A 11 0.62 -8.75 2.02
C ARG A 11 -0.50 -9.69 1.60
N LEU A 12 -0.17 -10.92 1.17
CA LEU A 12 -1.19 -11.94 0.88
C LEU A 12 -1.94 -12.31 2.16
N ARG A 13 -1.23 -12.48 3.28
CA ARG A 13 -1.85 -12.72 4.59
C ARG A 13 -2.81 -11.62 4.99
N SER A 14 -2.38 -10.36 4.87
CA SER A 14 -3.19 -9.19 5.20
C SER A 14 -4.44 -9.09 4.32
N ALA A 15 -4.29 -9.34 3.02
CA ALA A 15 -5.41 -9.36 2.08
C ALA A 15 -6.41 -10.47 2.41
N LEU A 16 -5.94 -11.68 2.71
CA LEU A 16 -6.80 -12.80 3.11
C LEU A 16 -7.52 -12.49 4.45
N ALA A 17 -6.81 -11.93 5.44
CA ALA A 17 -7.41 -11.51 6.71
C ALA A 17 -8.50 -10.45 6.51
N GLN A 18 -8.32 -9.50 5.59
CA GLN A 18 -9.36 -8.54 5.24
C GLN A 18 -10.58 -9.23 4.62
N ARG A 19 -10.38 -10.15 3.68
CA ARG A 19 -11.50 -10.90 3.06
C ARG A 19 -12.25 -11.77 4.08
N LEU A 20 -11.57 -12.29 5.09
CA LEU A 20 -12.21 -13.02 6.18
C LEU A 20 -13.12 -12.12 7.02
N ARG A 21 -12.70 -10.89 7.33
CA ARG A 21 -13.57 -9.91 8.03
C ARG A 21 -14.84 -9.59 7.24
N GLU A 22 -14.76 -9.55 5.91
CA GLU A 22 -15.93 -9.35 5.03
C GLU A 22 -16.91 -10.53 5.02
N LEU A 23 -16.53 -11.69 5.57
CA LEU A 23 -17.36 -12.90 5.66
C LEU A 23 -17.96 -13.10 7.07
N ASP A 24 -18.05 -12.04 7.87
CA ASP A 24 -18.48 -12.06 9.28
C ASP A 24 -17.64 -13.02 10.16
N THR A 25 -16.38 -13.26 9.79
CA THR A 25 -15.46 -14.09 10.57
C THR A 25 -14.47 -13.25 11.38
N GLU A 26 -13.96 -13.81 12.48
CA GLU A 26 -12.96 -13.15 13.33
C GLU A 26 -11.57 -13.73 13.06
N PRO A 27 -10.72 -13.05 12.27
CA PRO A 27 -9.35 -13.52 12.03
C PRO A 27 -8.45 -13.26 13.23
N LEU A 28 -7.72 -14.29 13.64
CA LEU A 28 -6.65 -14.26 14.63
C LEU A 28 -5.32 -14.36 13.89
N VAL A 29 -4.60 -13.25 13.81
CA VAL A 29 -3.34 -13.14 13.06
C VAL A 29 -2.16 -13.10 14.02
N THR A 30 -1.19 -13.99 13.86
CA THR A 30 0.12 -13.94 14.54
C THR A 30 1.24 -13.74 13.51
N SER A 31 2.49 -13.62 13.96
CA SER A 31 3.67 -13.50 13.08
C SER A 31 3.80 -14.65 12.08
N ASP A 32 3.30 -15.84 12.43
CA ASP A 32 3.54 -17.08 11.68
C ASP A 32 2.27 -17.84 11.29
N GLU A 33 1.11 -17.45 11.84
CA GLU A 33 -0.14 -18.15 11.62
C GLU A 33 -1.30 -17.20 11.31
N LEU A 34 -2.23 -17.69 10.51
CA LEU A 34 -3.53 -17.06 10.30
C LEU A 34 -4.59 -18.09 10.69
N TRP A 35 -5.32 -17.79 11.75
CA TRP A 35 -6.49 -18.54 12.17
C TRP A 35 -7.73 -17.71 11.92
N VAL A 36 -8.87 -18.39 11.74
CA VAL A 36 -10.15 -17.71 11.64
C VAL A 36 -11.21 -18.44 12.44
N ARG A 37 -11.88 -17.68 13.30
CA ARG A 37 -13.06 -18.14 14.02
C ARG A 37 -14.31 -17.81 13.21
N THR A 38 -15.09 -18.83 12.92
CA THR A 38 -16.37 -18.73 12.22
C THR A 38 -17.47 -18.24 13.19
N PRO A 39 -18.56 -17.64 12.68
CA PRO A 39 -19.71 -17.23 13.50
C PRO A 39 -20.32 -18.32 14.38
N VAL A 40 -20.12 -19.59 14.00
CA VAL A 40 -20.64 -20.77 14.70
C VAL A 40 -19.64 -21.37 15.69
N GLY A 41 -18.52 -20.68 15.95
CA GLY A 41 -17.51 -21.07 16.93
C GLY A 41 -16.45 -22.07 16.43
N GLY A 42 -16.51 -22.50 15.16
CA GLY A 42 -15.47 -23.33 14.56
C GLY A 42 -14.21 -22.53 14.25
N GLU A 43 -13.03 -23.10 14.51
CA GLU A 43 -11.73 -22.48 14.21
C GLU A 43 -11.08 -23.17 13.00
N LEU A 44 -10.59 -22.37 12.07
CA LEU A 44 -9.94 -22.85 10.84
C LEU A 44 -8.53 -22.27 10.75
N ARG A 45 -7.55 -23.12 10.44
CA ARG A 45 -6.19 -22.70 10.10
C ARG A 45 -6.15 -22.30 8.63
N VAL A 46 -5.64 -21.11 8.32
CA VAL A 46 -5.42 -20.65 6.95
C VAL A 46 -3.96 -20.85 6.59
N VAL A 47 -3.71 -21.60 5.51
CA VAL A 47 -2.35 -21.86 5.00
C VAL A 47 -2.24 -21.27 3.62
N ALA A 48 -1.37 -20.27 3.45
CA ALA A 48 -1.18 -19.62 2.15
C ALA A 48 -0.19 -20.36 1.24
N PHE A 49 -0.47 -20.34 -0.05
CA PHE A 49 0.39 -20.88 -1.09
C PHE A 49 0.51 -19.88 -2.25
N ASP A 50 1.69 -19.79 -2.84
CA ASP A 50 1.95 -18.88 -3.96
C ASP A 50 1.23 -19.28 -5.26
N SER A 51 0.76 -20.53 -5.36
CA SER A 51 0.01 -21.01 -6.51
C SER A 51 -0.94 -22.17 -6.18
N PRO A 52 -2.04 -22.34 -6.96
CA PRO A 52 -2.92 -23.49 -6.81
C PRO A 52 -2.20 -24.84 -6.97
N ALA A 53 -1.22 -24.93 -7.86
CA ALA A 53 -0.44 -26.16 -8.05
C ALA A 53 0.43 -26.51 -6.83
N ALA A 54 0.94 -25.51 -6.10
CA ALA A 54 1.66 -25.73 -4.85
C ALA A 54 0.72 -26.19 -3.74
N ALA A 55 -0.45 -25.55 -3.61
CA ALA A 55 -1.49 -25.96 -2.66
C ALA A 55 -1.94 -27.41 -2.92
N GLU A 56 -2.26 -27.76 -4.16
CA GLU A 56 -2.66 -29.12 -4.53
C GLU A 56 -1.57 -30.16 -4.27
N ARG A 57 -0.29 -29.79 -4.45
CA ARG A 57 0.83 -30.70 -4.15
C ARG A 57 0.98 -30.93 -2.65
N ALA A 58 0.81 -29.88 -1.84
CA ALA A 58 0.93 -29.94 -0.39
C ALA A 58 -0.28 -30.60 0.29
N MET A 59 -1.48 -30.42 -0.28
CA MET A 59 -2.74 -30.96 0.25
C MET A 59 -3.05 -32.37 -0.25
N ARG A 60 -2.18 -32.97 -1.06
CA ARG A 60 -2.29 -34.40 -1.43
C ARG A 60 -2.06 -35.27 -0.18
N PRO A 61 -2.93 -36.24 0.11
CA PRO A 61 -2.69 -37.18 1.20
C PRO A 61 -1.36 -37.91 0.95
N THR A 62 -0.47 -37.87 1.94
CA THR A 62 0.85 -38.52 1.87
C THR A 62 0.78 -40.05 1.97
N SER A 63 -0.40 -40.60 2.25
CA SER A 63 -0.65 -42.04 2.28
C SER A 63 -1.99 -42.38 1.62
N PRO A 64 -2.05 -43.37 0.70
CA PRO A 64 -3.31 -43.86 0.14
C PRO A 64 -4.22 -44.54 1.18
N TYR A 65 -3.76 -44.68 2.42
CA TYR A 65 -4.51 -45.26 3.54
C TYR A 65 -5.03 -44.25 4.58
N SER A 66 -4.81 -42.94 4.40
CA SER A 66 -5.46 -41.95 5.27
C SER A 66 -6.94 -41.82 4.89
N THR A 67 -7.77 -42.68 5.46
CA THR A 67 -9.23 -42.54 5.39
C THR A 67 -9.64 -41.42 6.34
N ARG A 68 -9.67 -40.18 5.84
CA ARG A 68 -10.49 -39.14 6.49
C ARG A 68 -11.93 -39.66 6.48
N SER A 69 -12.59 -39.68 7.63
CA SER A 69 -14.01 -40.01 7.72
C SER A 69 -14.81 -39.08 6.79
N ALA A 70 -15.93 -39.54 6.24
CA ALA A 70 -16.79 -38.69 5.41
C ALA A 70 -17.29 -37.42 6.15
N ASP A 71 -17.29 -37.48 7.48
CA ASP A 71 -17.70 -36.41 8.41
C ASP A 71 -16.52 -35.55 8.91
N ASP A 72 -15.28 -35.86 8.52
CA ASP A 72 -14.08 -35.11 8.93
C ASP A 72 -13.95 -33.85 8.07
N VAL A 73 -14.44 -32.73 8.59
CA VAL A 73 -14.37 -31.45 7.90
C VAL A 73 -12.94 -30.92 8.02
N PRO A 74 -12.21 -30.68 6.90
CA PRO A 74 -10.82 -30.26 6.99
C PRO A 74 -10.71 -28.93 7.73
N GLU A 75 -10.04 -28.88 8.88
CA GLU A 75 -9.83 -27.63 9.65
C GLU A 75 -8.88 -26.63 8.95
N THR A 76 -8.52 -26.89 7.69
CA THR A 76 -7.58 -26.08 6.92
C THR A 76 -8.26 -25.42 5.72
N VAL A 77 -8.07 -24.10 5.61
CA VAL A 77 -8.43 -23.30 4.44
C VAL A 77 -7.14 -22.93 3.69
N VAL A 78 -7.10 -23.20 2.40
CA VAL A 78 -5.98 -22.81 1.54
C VAL A 78 -6.15 -21.35 1.12
N GLY A 79 -5.22 -20.51 1.52
CA GLY A 79 -5.09 -19.13 1.04
C GLY A 79 -4.34 -19.08 -0.30
N LEU A 80 -4.92 -18.45 -1.31
CA LEU A 80 -4.32 -18.34 -2.64
C LEU A 80 -4.35 -16.89 -3.15
N PRO A 81 -3.42 -16.49 -4.03
CA PRO A 81 -3.51 -15.19 -4.69
C PRO A 81 -4.81 -15.06 -5.50
N TYR A 82 -5.18 -16.11 -6.24
CA TYR A 82 -6.42 -16.15 -7.01
C TYR A 82 -6.88 -17.58 -7.35
N VAL A 83 -8.19 -17.79 -7.34
CA VAL A 83 -8.87 -19.03 -7.72
C VAL A 83 -9.89 -18.75 -8.82
N GLY A 84 -9.54 -19.16 -10.05
CA GLY A 84 -10.48 -19.13 -11.19
C GLY A 84 -11.49 -20.27 -11.13
N ARG A 85 -12.59 -20.18 -11.90
CA ARG A 85 -13.71 -21.15 -11.89
C ARG A 85 -13.27 -22.62 -12.01
N ALA A 86 -12.43 -22.95 -12.99
CA ALA A 86 -11.97 -24.32 -13.20
C ALA A 86 -11.10 -24.85 -12.03
N THR A 87 -10.27 -23.98 -11.43
CA THR A 87 -9.47 -24.33 -10.26
C THR A 87 -10.34 -24.49 -9.01
N GLY A 88 -11.28 -23.58 -8.78
CA GLY A 88 -12.24 -23.68 -7.68
C GLY A 88 -13.10 -24.93 -7.76
N GLN A 89 -13.51 -25.34 -8.97
CA GLN A 89 -14.18 -26.63 -9.18
C GLN A 89 -13.29 -27.81 -8.78
N ARG A 90 -12.04 -27.86 -9.25
CA ARG A 90 -11.10 -28.94 -8.92
C ARG A 90 -10.80 -29.05 -7.42
N LEU A 91 -10.59 -27.92 -6.75
CA LEU A 91 -10.36 -27.87 -5.29
C LEU A 91 -11.58 -28.41 -4.52
N ARG A 92 -12.80 -28.08 -4.98
CA ARG A 92 -14.04 -28.59 -4.38
C ARG A 92 -14.25 -30.08 -4.58
N GLU A 93 -13.98 -30.59 -5.77
CA GLU A 93 -14.03 -32.03 -6.06
C GLU A 93 -13.06 -32.80 -5.15
N GLN A 94 -11.95 -32.17 -4.76
CA GLN A 94 -10.96 -32.70 -3.82
C GLN A 94 -11.27 -32.40 -2.34
N ARG A 95 -12.40 -31.74 -2.04
CA ARG A 95 -12.78 -31.27 -0.70
C ARG A 95 -11.73 -30.39 -0.02
N VAL A 96 -11.02 -29.58 -0.79
CA VAL A 96 -10.06 -28.59 -0.30
C VAL A 96 -10.74 -27.24 -0.16
N GLN A 97 -10.91 -26.77 1.07
CA GLN A 97 -11.44 -25.44 1.36
C GLN A 97 -10.45 -24.36 0.91
N TYR A 98 -10.93 -23.25 0.37
CA TYR A 98 -10.06 -22.18 -0.13
C TYR A 98 -10.62 -20.78 0.08
N LEU A 99 -9.71 -19.82 0.07
CA LEU A 99 -9.96 -18.38 0.03
C LEU A 99 -8.91 -17.72 -0.87
N ASP A 100 -9.31 -16.73 -1.66
CA ASP A 100 -8.37 -15.92 -2.44
C ASP A 100 -8.42 -14.42 -2.13
N ALA A 101 -7.39 -13.69 -2.55
CA ALA A 101 -7.28 -12.24 -2.34
C ALA A 101 -8.34 -11.42 -3.10
N GLY A 102 -8.89 -11.96 -4.19
CA GLY A 102 -10.03 -11.40 -4.92
C GLY A 102 -11.38 -11.62 -4.23
N GLY A 103 -11.40 -12.37 -3.13
CA GLY A 103 -12.58 -12.74 -2.35
C GLY A 103 -13.40 -13.88 -2.96
N ASN A 104 -12.84 -14.67 -3.89
CA ASN A 104 -13.42 -15.99 -4.16
C ASN A 104 -13.12 -16.90 -2.98
N ALA A 105 -14.12 -17.65 -2.53
CA ALA A 105 -14.01 -18.48 -1.36
C ALA A 105 -14.91 -19.71 -1.48
N TRP A 106 -14.44 -20.82 -0.92
CA TRP A 106 -15.28 -21.96 -0.61
C TRP A 106 -14.87 -22.51 0.76
N ILE A 107 -15.75 -22.31 1.74
CA ILE A 107 -15.55 -22.73 3.13
C ILE A 107 -16.80 -23.48 3.58
N THR A 108 -16.62 -24.64 4.17
CA THR A 108 -17.67 -25.54 4.61
C THR A 108 -17.36 -26.04 6.01
N GLN A 109 -18.21 -25.70 6.97
CA GLN A 109 -18.21 -26.14 8.36
C GLN A 109 -19.65 -26.48 8.76
N PRO A 110 -19.88 -27.33 9.77
CA PRO A 110 -21.23 -27.54 10.29
C PRO A 110 -21.85 -26.20 10.72
N GLY A 111 -22.95 -25.80 10.10
CA GLY A 111 -23.62 -24.53 10.38
C GLY A 111 -23.01 -23.29 9.72
N PHE A 112 -21.92 -23.40 8.95
CA PHE A 112 -21.30 -22.27 8.25
C PHE A 112 -20.85 -22.67 6.83
N TYR A 113 -21.45 -22.03 5.84
CA TYR A 113 -21.19 -22.29 4.42
C TYR A 113 -20.94 -20.99 3.67
N VAL A 114 -19.78 -20.89 3.02
CA VAL A 114 -19.41 -19.78 2.14
C VAL A 114 -19.09 -20.33 0.76
N ARG A 115 -19.72 -19.76 -0.27
CA ARG A 115 -19.36 -19.98 -1.66
C ARG A 115 -19.47 -18.69 -2.45
N VAL A 116 -18.32 -18.16 -2.83
CA VAL A 116 -18.19 -16.96 -3.65
C VAL A 116 -17.31 -17.31 -4.84
N GLU A 117 -17.84 -17.15 -6.05
CA GLU A 117 -17.15 -17.54 -7.29
C GLU A 117 -17.32 -16.52 -8.39
N GLY A 118 -16.34 -16.47 -9.29
CA GLY A 118 -16.40 -15.62 -10.48
C GLY A 118 -16.03 -14.16 -10.22
N ARG A 119 -15.50 -13.82 -9.03
CA ARG A 119 -14.84 -12.53 -8.83
C ARG A 119 -13.58 -12.51 -9.70
N PRO A 120 -13.31 -11.39 -10.41
CA PRO A 120 -12.21 -11.31 -11.36
C PRO A 120 -10.85 -11.48 -10.66
N ASN A 121 -9.86 -11.94 -11.41
CA ASN A 121 -8.49 -12.10 -10.93
C ASN A 121 -7.85 -10.75 -10.60
N GLN A 122 -7.99 -10.31 -9.35
CA GLN A 122 -7.28 -9.13 -8.84
C GLN A 122 -5.78 -9.42 -8.62
N ALA A 123 -5.34 -10.69 -8.55
CA ALA A 123 -3.92 -11.05 -8.44
C ALA A 123 -3.14 -10.91 -9.76
N ARG A 124 -3.81 -10.95 -10.92
CA ARG A 124 -3.19 -10.52 -12.19
C ARG A 124 -2.90 -9.02 -12.14
N ALA A 125 -3.82 -8.22 -11.59
CA ALA A 125 -3.55 -6.81 -11.29
C ALA A 125 -2.46 -6.63 -10.22
N TRP A 126 -2.30 -7.56 -9.27
CA TRP A 126 -1.22 -7.55 -8.26
C TRP A 126 0.17 -7.85 -8.84
N ALA A 127 0.29 -8.82 -9.75
CA ALA A 127 1.57 -9.16 -10.39
C ALA A 127 1.98 -8.15 -11.48
N THR A 128 1.02 -7.56 -12.21
CA THR A 128 1.30 -6.51 -13.20
C THR A 128 1.31 -5.10 -12.62
N SER A 129 0.80 -4.86 -11.41
CA SER A 129 1.05 -3.61 -10.68
C SER A 129 2.51 -3.51 -10.21
N GLN A 130 3.22 -4.61 -9.98
CA GLN A 130 4.59 -4.54 -9.45
C GLN A 130 5.61 -3.78 -10.32
N ALA A 131 5.35 -3.59 -11.62
CA ALA A 131 6.22 -2.75 -12.46
C ALA A 131 6.03 -1.24 -12.21
N SER A 132 4.78 -0.78 -12.00
CA SER A 132 4.45 0.63 -11.72
C SER A 132 4.65 1.02 -10.26
N PHE A 133 4.74 0.06 -9.34
CA PHE A 133 5.02 0.29 -7.91
C PHE A 133 6.49 -0.02 -7.54
N ARG A 134 7.41 0.15 -8.51
CA ARG A 134 8.86 0.33 -8.25
C ARG A 134 9.11 1.79 -7.84
N PRO A 135 10.25 2.14 -7.21
CA PRO A 135 10.52 3.51 -6.76
C PRO A 135 10.24 4.57 -7.83
N SER A 136 10.74 4.37 -9.05
CA SER A 136 10.53 5.31 -10.15
C SER A 136 9.06 5.44 -10.55
N GLY A 137 8.30 4.34 -10.56
CA GLY A 137 6.88 4.36 -10.86
C GLY A 137 6.05 4.99 -9.74
N MET A 138 6.45 4.82 -8.48
CA MET A 138 5.86 5.51 -7.34
C MET A 138 6.01 7.03 -7.43
N LYS A 139 7.18 7.52 -7.87
CA LYS A 139 7.40 8.95 -8.12
C LYS A 139 6.51 9.48 -9.24
N VAL A 140 6.35 8.71 -10.33
CA VAL A 140 5.44 9.07 -11.44
C VAL A 140 3.99 9.12 -10.97
N ILE A 141 3.51 8.08 -10.29
CA ILE A 141 2.13 8.04 -9.79
C ILE A 141 1.88 9.18 -8.82
N PHE A 142 2.83 9.49 -7.92
CA PHE A 142 2.74 10.63 -7.02
C PHE A 142 2.54 11.94 -7.77
N ALA A 143 3.40 12.24 -8.77
CA ALA A 143 3.28 13.47 -9.56
C ALA A 143 1.94 13.56 -10.30
N LEU A 144 1.42 12.44 -10.82
CA LEU A 144 0.11 12.37 -11.47
C LEU A 144 -1.06 12.53 -10.49
N LEU A 145 -0.95 12.06 -9.25
CA LEU A 145 -2.01 12.19 -8.25
C LEU A 145 -2.07 13.61 -7.67
N VAL A 146 -0.91 14.24 -7.45
CA VAL A 146 -0.84 15.61 -6.94
C VAL A 146 -1.19 16.63 -8.03
N ASN A 147 -0.82 16.37 -9.29
CA ASN A 147 -1.22 17.16 -10.44
C ASN A 147 -1.89 16.30 -11.52
N PRO A 148 -3.21 16.02 -11.42
CA PRO A 148 -3.93 15.16 -12.37
C PRO A 148 -3.86 15.61 -13.83
N ALA A 149 -3.73 16.91 -14.11
CA ALA A 149 -3.63 17.43 -15.48
C ALA A 149 -2.35 16.94 -16.20
N LEU A 150 -1.30 16.65 -15.43
CA LEU A 150 -0.01 16.17 -15.93
C LEU A 150 -0.13 14.87 -16.74
N VAL A 151 -1.17 14.06 -16.49
CA VAL A 151 -1.39 12.81 -17.24
C VAL A 151 -1.53 13.07 -18.74
N ALA A 152 -2.08 14.22 -19.13
CA ALA A 152 -2.27 14.62 -20.53
C ALA A 152 -1.02 15.24 -21.18
N HIS A 153 -0.01 15.63 -20.38
CA HIS A 153 1.22 16.29 -20.86
C HIS A 153 2.18 15.30 -21.54
N THR A 154 3.32 15.74 -22.07
CA THR A 154 4.27 14.86 -22.75
C THR A 154 4.99 13.91 -21.77
N ILE A 155 5.62 12.86 -22.31
CA ILE A 155 6.44 11.94 -21.49
C ILE A 155 7.62 12.69 -20.84
N ALA A 156 8.16 13.72 -21.50
CA ALA A 156 9.25 14.53 -20.97
C ALA A 156 8.79 15.39 -19.79
N ASP A 157 7.62 16.02 -19.89
CA ASP A 157 7.06 16.85 -18.81
C ASP A 157 6.77 16.00 -17.56
N ILE A 158 6.21 14.80 -17.75
CA ILE A 158 5.96 13.86 -16.65
C ILE A 158 7.28 13.40 -16.01
N ALA A 159 8.32 13.18 -16.83
CA ALA A 159 9.63 12.73 -16.36
C ALA A 159 10.31 13.80 -15.49
N ASP A 160 10.22 15.07 -15.90
CA ASP A 160 10.69 16.22 -15.13
C ASP A 160 9.94 16.34 -13.80
N ALA A 161 8.61 16.36 -13.83
CA ALA A 161 7.77 16.46 -12.63
C ALA A 161 8.03 15.35 -11.61
N ALA A 162 8.28 14.12 -12.08
CA ALA A 162 8.55 12.97 -11.24
C ALA A 162 10.04 12.74 -10.95
N THR A 163 10.95 13.56 -11.49
CA THR A 163 12.42 13.42 -11.37
C THR A 163 12.96 12.04 -11.77
N VAL A 164 12.42 11.47 -12.86
CA VAL A 164 12.78 10.12 -13.37
C VAL A 164 13.12 10.14 -14.86
N SER A 165 13.58 9.01 -15.40
CA SER A 165 13.79 8.87 -16.84
C SER A 165 12.47 8.77 -17.62
N THR A 166 12.48 9.24 -18.87
CA THR A 166 11.36 9.07 -19.82
C THR A 166 11.00 7.60 -20.06
N GLY A 167 11.97 6.69 -19.96
CA GLY A 167 11.76 5.25 -20.00
C GLY A 167 10.91 4.76 -18.82
N ALA A 168 11.21 5.22 -17.60
CA ALA A 168 10.42 4.89 -16.41
C ALA A 168 8.98 5.41 -16.50
N VAL A 169 8.79 6.62 -17.04
CA VAL A 169 7.46 7.17 -17.32
C VAL A 169 6.70 6.29 -18.32
N SER A 170 7.35 5.91 -19.43
CA SER A 170 6.73 5.09 -20.47
C SER A 170 6.30 3.72 -19.92
N GLU A 171 7.16 3.06 -19.15
CA GLU A 171 6.87 1.78 -18.49
C GLU A 171 5.70 1.92 -17.50
N THR A 172 5.72 2.98 -16.67
CA THR A 172 4.69 3.23 -15.66
C THR A 172 3.34 3.53 -16.32
N LEU A 173 3.29 4.43 -17.31
CA LEU A 173 2.05 4.72 -18.04
C LEU A 173 1.51 3.50 -18.79
N ALA A 174 2.38 2.62 -19.32
CA ALA A 174 1.95 1.37 -19.94
C ALA A 174 1.37 0.40 -18.90
N ALA A 175 1.95 0.33 -17.69
CA ALA A 175 1.43 -0.47 -16.59
C ALA A 175 0.08 0.07 -16.07
N LEU A 176 -0.04 1.38 -15.86
CA LEU A 176 -1.30 2.02 -15.45
C LEU A 176 -2.41 1.81 -16.47
N ARG A 177 -2.11 1.85 -17.77
CA ARG A 177 -3.08 1.50 -18.83
C ARG A 177 -3.49 0.03 -18.80
N ARG A 178 -2.54 -0.89 -18.66
CA ARG A 178 -2.83 -2.34 -18.55
C ARG A 178 -3.72 -2.66 -17.35
N ASN A 179 -3.56 -1.93 -16.26
CA ASN A 179 -4.37 -2.06 -15.04
C ASN A 179 -5.60 -1.13 -15.04
N ASN A 180 -5.91 -0.49 -16.17
CA ASN A 180 -7.11 0.32 -16.37
C ASN A 180 -7.21 1.59 -15.47
N HIS A 181 -6.09 2.04 -14.89
CA HIS A 181 -6.01 3.29 -14.13
C HIS A 181 -5.85 4.51 -15.02
N VAL A 182 -5.20 4.34 -16.17
CA VAL A 182 -5.04 5.40 -17.17
C VAL A 182 -5.69 4.93 -18.47
N ILE A 183 -6.45 5.81 -19.11
CA ILE A 183 -7.09 5.56 -20.39
C ILE A 183 -6.63 6.59 -21.42
N SER A 184 -6.73 6.22 -22.69
CA SER A 184 -6.48 7.12 -23.81
C SER A 184 -7.77 7.30 -24.59
N GLU A 185 -8.20 8.54 -24.78
CA GLU A 185 -9.42 8.90 -25.54
C GLU A 185 -9.08 9.99 -26.58
N PRO A 186 -9.99 10.29 -27.54
CA PRO A 186 -9.83 11.41 -28.46
C PRO A 186 -9.84 12.75 -27.70
N GLY A 187 -8.66 13.17 -27.23
CA GLY A 187 -8.51 14.32 -26.34
C GLY A 187 -7.28 14.22 -25.44
N GLY A 188 -6.76 13.02 -25.21
CA GLY A 188 -5.53 12.82 -24.44
C GLY A 188 -5.57 11.56 -23.57
N ARG A 189 -4.76 11.59 -22.51
CA ARG A 189 -4.77 10.58 -21.45
C ARG A 189 -5.57 11.10 -20.26
N TYR A 190 -6.20 10.19 -19.52
CA TYR A 190 -6.96 10.51 -18.31
C TYR A 190 -6.79 9.44 -17.25
N ILE A 191 -6.85 9.82 -15.97
CA ILE A 191 -6.90 8.89 -14.85
C ILE A 191 -8.36 8.47 -14.65
N ARG A 192 -8.65 7.16 -14.78
CA ARG A 192 -10.03 6.64 -14.74
C ARG A 192 -10.59 6.56 -13.32
N ASP A 193 -9.79 6.06 -12.37
CA ASP A 193 -10.19 5.93 -10.96
C ASP A 193 -9.08 6.50 -10.07
N PRO A 194 -9.07 7.83 -9.87
CA PRO A 194 -8.04 8.48 -9.08
C PRO A 194 -8.10 8.03 -7.61
N ARG A 195 -9.29 7.70 -7.08
CA ARG A 195 -9.46 7.24 -5.70
C ARG A 195 -8.79 5.89 -5.46
N ASP A 196 -9.06 4.90 -6.33
CA ASP A 196 -8.41 3.59 -6.25
C ASP A 196 -6.89 3.71 -6.46
N LEU A 197 -6.44 4.58 -7.38
CA LEU A 197 -5.01 4.82 -7.60
C LEU A 197 -4.33 5.45 -6.36
N THR A 198 -4.98 6.42 -5.71
CA THR A 198 -4.53 7.02 -4.45
C THR A 198 -4.40 5.98 -3.34
N GLN A 199 -5.43 5.17 -3.12
CA GLN A 199 -5.39 4.12 -2.08
C GLN A 199 -4.27 3.11 -2.32
N ARG A 200 -4.04 2.71 -3.57
CA ARG A 200 -2.94 1.81 -3.94
C ARG A 200 -1.57 2.45 -3.73
N TRP A 201 -1.43 3.72 -4.08
CA TRP A 201 -0.19 4.46 -3.86
C TRP A 201 0.13 4.57 -2.37
N LEU A 202 -0.86 4.95 -1.55
CA LEU A 202 -0.73 5.03 -0.09
C LEU A 202 -0.33 3.68 0.52
N ALA A 203 -0.99 2.58 0.12
CA ALA A 203 -0.67 1.25 0.62
C ALA A 203 0.74 0.77 0.23
N ALA A 204 1.24 1.20 -0.94
CA ALA A 204 2.56 0.81 -1.42
C ALA A 204 3.68 1.70 -0.88
N TYR A 205 3.41 2.98 -0.58
CA TYR A 205 4.40 3.99 -0.21
C TYR A 205 5.44 3.52 0.84
N PRO A 206 5.05 2.94 1.99
CA PRO A 206 5.99 2.58 3.06
C PRO A 206 7.01 1.50 2.65
N THR A 207 6.69 0.71 1.61
CA THR A 207 7.50 -0.44 1.22
C THR A 207 8.12 -0.31 -0.17
N ALA A 208 7.53 0.50 -1.04
CA ALA A 208 7.95 0.65 -2.44
C ALA A 208 8.78 1.92 -2.72
N LEU A 209 8.58 2.98 -1.93
CA LEU A 209 9.27 4.26 -2.15
C LEU A 209 10.07 4.69 -0.92
N LEU A 210 9.43 4.78 0.25
CA LEU A 210 10.05 5.32 1.47
C LEU A 210 11.42 4.68 1.81
N PRO A 211 11.61 3.35 1.74
CA PRO A 211 12.91 2.73 2.07
C PRO A 211 14.04 3.08 1.10
N HIS A 212 13.69 3.60 -0.08
CA HIS A 212 14.65 3.99 -1.12
C HIS A 212 14.98 5.49 -1.07
N LEU A 213 14.30 6.26 -0.22
CA LEU A 213 14.58 7.67 -0.01
C LEU A 213 15.73 7.81 1.00
N LYS A 214 16.78 8.54 0.63
CA LYS A 214 17.82 8.92 1.59
C LYS A 214 17.20 9.81 2.66
N GLN A 215 17.53 9.50 3.91
CA GLN A 215 17.11 10.29 5.06
C GLN A 215 18.24 10.35 6.08
N ARG A 216 18.34 11.48 6.78
CA ARG A 216 19.37 11.68 7.78
C ARG A 216 18.82 12.47 8.98
N PRO A 217 18.99 11.95 10.21
CA PRO A 217 18.61 12.66 11.41
C PRO A 217 19.66 13.70 11.81
N PHE A 218 19.20 14.80 12.38
CA PHE A 218 19.98 15.89 12.94
C PHE A 218 19.28 16.46 14.18
N GLY A 219 20.06 17.06 15.08
CA GLY A 219 19.55 18.03 16.04
C GLY A 219 19.49 19.42 15.43
N GLY A 220 18.51 20.20 15.84
CA GLY A 220 18.27 21.55 15.35
C GLY A 220 17.12 22.24 16.09
N PRO A 221 16.56 23.33 15.52
CA PRO A 221 15.45 24.05 16.11
C PRO A 221 14.28 23.13 16.46
N ASP A 222 13.54 23.48 17.50
CA ASP A 222 12.32 22.76 17.87
C ASP A 222 11.25 22.88 16.76
N PRO A 223 10.28 21.95 16.69
CA PRO A 223 9.20 21.98 15.70
C PRO A 223 8.40 23.29 15.63
N GLN A 224 8.24 24.01 16.75
CA GLN A 224 7.49 25.26 16.79
C GLN A 224 8.25 26.40 16.10
N TRP A 225 9.58 26.37 16.16
CA TRP A 225 10.42 27.27 15.35
C TRP A 225 10.15 27.09 13.86
N TRP A 226 10.00 25.85 13.38
CA TRP A 226 9.72 25.55 11.98
C TRP A 226 8.34 26.00 11.53
N LEU A 227 7.31 25.81 12.36
CA LEU A 227 5.96 26.32 12.10
C LEU A 227 5.94 27.84 11.92
N LYS A 228 6.75 28.56 12.71
CA LYS A 228 6.81 30.02 12.68
C LYS A 228 7.64 30.57 11.52
N ASN A 229 8.79 29.97 11.24
CA ASN A 229 9.78 30.54 10.31
C ASN A 229 9.74 29.89 8.92
N GLY A 230 9.14 28.71 8.80
CA GLY A 230 9.13 27.92 7.58
C GLY A 230 10.48 27.22 7.30
N PRO A 231 10.50 26.32 6.30
CA PRO A 231 11.73 25.67 5.85
C PRO A 231 12.56 26.61 4.95
N PRO A 232 13.86 26.34 4.73
CA PRO A 232 14.64 27.01 3.68
C PRO A 232 13.97 26.97 2.31
N ALA A 233 14.28 27.94 1.46
CA ALA A 233 13.73 27.98 0.10
C ALA A 233 14.07 26.70 -0.68
N GLY A 234 13.10 26.16 -1.42
CA GLY A 234 13.25 24.89 -2.13
C GLY A 234 13.21 23.64 -1.25
N SER A 235 12.75 23.77 0.00
CA SER A 235 12.47 22.63 0.88
C SER A 235 11.09 22.73 1.52
N TYR A 236 10.58 21.60 2.01
CA TYR A 236 9.17 21.42 2.32
C TYR A 236 8.99 20.69 3.65
N LEU A 237 8.11 21.19 4.50
CA LEU A 237 7.77 20.55 5.77
C LEU A 237 6.78 19.40 5.53
N GLY A 238 7.06 18.25 6.15
CA GLY A 238 6.21 17.07 6.18
C GLY A 238 5.96 16.57 7.61
N GLY A 239 5.40 15.38 7.73
CA GLY A 239 5.22 14.70 9.02
C GLY A 239 4.41 15.51 10.03
N GLU A 240 4.81 15.45 11.31
CA GLU A 240 4.10 16.10 12.42
C GLU A 240 3.94 17.60 12.24
N VAL A 241 5.01 18.30 11.84
CA VAL A 241 4.98 19.75 11.63
C VAL A 241 3.95 20.14 10.56
N ALA A 242 3.84 19.36 9.48
CA ALA A 242 2.83 19.63 8.46
C ALA A 242 1.40 19.36 8.95
N LEU A 243 1.20 18.30 9.76
CA LEU A 243 -0.10 18.01 10.39
C LEU A 243 -0.53 19.13 11.36
N GLU A 244 0.39 19.62 12.18
CA GLU A 244 0.13 20.73 13.11
C GLU A 244 -0.12 22.04 12.37
N ALA A 245 0.62 22.33 11.30
CA ALA A 245 0.39 23.50 10.45
C ALA A 245 -1.01 23.51 9.82
N LEU A 246 -1.57 22.33 9.53
CA LEU A 246 -2.94 22.17 9.03
C LEU A 246 -4.01 22.17 10.15
N GLY A 247 -3.61 22.34 11.41
CA GLY A 247 -4.53 22.42 12.55
C GLY A 247 -5.16 21.09 12.96
N LEU A 248 -4.52 19.96 12.66
CA LEU A 248 -5.08 18.61 12.84
C LEU A 248 -4.91 18.04 14.26
N GLY A 249 -4.87 18.90 15.27
CA GLY A 249 -4.94 18.51 16.69
C GLY A 249 -3.73 17.75 17.23
N LEU A 250 -2.57 17.84 16.56
CA LEU A 250 -1.31 17.22 16.98
C LEU A 250 -0.30 18.29 17.38
N HIS A 251 0.48 18.01 18.44
CA HIS A 251 1.66 18.79 18.80
C HIS A 251 2.92 18.07 18.36
N SER A 252 3.73 18.75 17.56
CA SER A 252 4.92 18.20 16.93
C SER A 252 6.08 18.09 17.90
N ILE A 253 6.73 16.94 17.89
CA ILE A 253 7.96 16.63 18.63
C ILE A 253 9.14 16.32 17.70
N GLU A 254 8.86 15.96 16.45
CA GLU A 254 9.87 15.74 15.39
C GLU A 254 9.55 16.59 14.16
N THR A 255 10.58 17.11 13.51
CA THR A 255 10.47 17.84 12.24
C THR A 255 10.92 16.95 11.08
N LEU A 256 10.09 16.83 10.03
CA LEU A 256 10.47 16.19 8.77
C LEU A 256 10.57 17.25 7.66
N ILE A 257 11.71 17.30 6.99
CA ILE A 257 11.99 18.23 5.88
C ILE A 257 12.33 17.43 4.63
N TYR A 258 11.63 17.68 3.54
CA TYR A 258 11.98 17.22 2.20
C TYR A 258 12.82 18.27 1.49
N ALA A 259 14.02 17.89 1.02
CA ALA A 259 14.94 18.80 0.35
C ALA A 259 15.84 18.07 -0.66
N ASP A 260 16.26 18.77 -1.72
CA ASP A 260 17.27 18.26 -2.66
C ASP A 260 18.69 18.26 -2.04
N SER A 261 19.00 19.25 -1.21
CA SER A 261 20.34 19.49 -0.68
C SER A 261 20.36 19.50 0.85
N VAL A 262 20.75 18.37 1.46
CA VAL A 262 20.95 18.27 2.91
C VAL A 262 21.95 19.31 3.42
N LYS A 263 22.99 19.62 2.62
CA LYS A 263 24.03 20.59 2.99
C LYS A 263 23.48 22.00 3.17
N GLU A 264 22.56 22.42 2.32
CA GLU A 264 21.93 23.74 2.40
C GLU A 264 21.05 23.84 3.63
N ILE A 265 20.22 22.82 3.90
CA ILE A 265 19.39 22.78 5.11
C ILE A 265 20.24 22.83 6.37
N VAL A 266 21.32 22.04 6.42
CA VAL A 266 22.27 22.05 7.55
C VAL A 266 22.87 23.43 7.79
N ARG A 267 23.23 24.15 6.72
CA ARG A 267 23.84 25.47 6.81
C ARG A 267 22.84 26.54 7.24
N GLU A 268 21.65 26.55 6.66
CA GLU A 268 20.66 27.62 6.85
C GLU A 268 19.89 27.49 8.16
N ALA A 269 19.60 26.25 8.59
CA ALA A 269 18.92 25.98 9.86
C ALA A 269 19.87 25.58 11.00
N HIS A 270 21.19 25.68 10.77
CA HIS A 270 22.22 25.35 11.75
C HIS A 270 22.11 23.94 12.35
N LEU A 271 21.66 22.97 11.54
CA LEU A 271 21.51 21.58 11.98
C LEU A 271 22.87 20.95 12.32
N ASN A 272 22.89 20.05 13.30
CA ASN A 272 24.11 19.38 13.70
C ASN A 272 23.88 17.95 14.19
N LEU A 273 24.96 17.18 14.33
CA LEU A 273 24.93 15.78 14.79
C LEU A 273 25.28 15.62 16.28
N ARG A 274 25.53 16.74 16.98
CA ARG A 274 25.98 16.73 18.38
C ARG A 274 24.81 16.75 19.35
N GLU A 275 23.71 17.38 18.94
CA GLU A 275 22.45 17.44 19.67
C GLU A 275 21.60 16.17 19.44
N SER A 276 20.64 15.95 20.34
CA SER A 276 19.64 14.90 20.17
C SER A 276 18.85 15.14 18.89
N ALA A 277 18.71 14.11 18.07
CA ALA A 277 17.99 14.23 16.81
C ALA A 277 16.50 14.54 17.05
N ASN A 278 16.04 15.65 16.47
CA ASN A 278 14.64 16.07 16.45
C ASN A 278 14.20 16.50 15.03
N THR A 279 15.12 16.46 14.06
CA THR A 279 14.88 16.86 12.67
C THR A 279 15.39 15.77 11.73
N ILE A 280 14.51 15.27 10.85
CA ILE A 280 14.86 14.36 9.77
C ILE A 280 14.86 15.16 8.47
N VAL A 281 15.99 15.13 7.75
CA VAL A 281 16.06 15.63 6.37
C VAL A 281 15.98 14.45 5.43
N ARG A 282 14.96 14.42 4.57
CA ARG A 282 14.69 13.38 3.58
C ARG A 282 14.85 13.93 2.17
N GLU A 283 15.32 13.09 1.25
CA GLU A 283 15.47 13.48 -0.15
C GLU A 283 14.12 13.85 -0.77
N LEU A 284 14.11 14.98 -1.49
CA LEU A 284 13.01 15.35 -2.38
C LEU A 284 12.98 14.40 -3.59
N PHE A 285 11.78 14.04 -4.04
CA PHE A 285 11.62 13.06 -5.14
C PHE A 285 10.64 13.48 -6.24
N TRP A 286 10.18 14.73 -6.19
CA TRP A 286 9.35 15.37 -7.21
C TRP A 286 9.95 16.73 -7.54
N ASN A 287 9.67 17.25 -8.73
CA ASN A 287 10.02 18.63 -9.07
C ASN A 287 8.89 19.55 -8.58
N PRO A 288 9.11 20.40 -7.57
CA PRO A 288 8.05 21.26 -7.05
C PRO A 288 7.54 22.26 -8.08
N ALA A 289 8.40 22.74 -8.99
CA ALA A 289 7.99 23.74 -9.98
C ALA A 289 6.95 23.22 -10.98
N THR A 290 6.86 21.89 -11.16
CA THR A 290 5.99 21.26 -12.17
C THR A 290 4.99 20.27 -11.59
N ALA A 291 5.24 19.72 -10.41
CA ALA A 291 4.38 18.72 -9.78
C ALA A 291 3.43 19.27 -8.71
N VAL A 292 3.76 20.38 -8.03
CA VAL A 292 3.00 20.87 -6.86
C VAL A 292 2.88 22.40 -6.89
N PRO A 293 1.75 23.00 -6.49
CA PRO A 293 1.70 24.44 -6.23
C PRO A 293 2.76 24.87 -5.20
N ASP A 294 3.31 26.07 -5.35
CA ASP A 294 4.33 26.61 -4.44
C ASP A 294 3.76 26.81 -3.02
N ALA A 295 4.11 25.89 -2.12
CA ALA A 295 3.67 25.88 -0.73
C ALA A 295 4.83 25.41 0.17
N PRO A 296 4.95 25.90 1.41
CA PRO A 296 6.01 25.47 2.32
C PRO A 296 5.81 24.05 2.88
N LEU A 297 4.67 23.43 2.62
CA LEU A 297 4.31 22.08 3.04
C LEU A 297 4.39 21.11 1.85
N VAL A 298 4.66 19.85 2.14
CA VAL A 298 4.47 18.78 1.14
C VAL A 298 2.98 18.59 0.83
N PRO A 299 2.62 17.99 -0.32
CA PRO A 299 1.22 17.72 -0.65
C PRO A 299 0.50 16.89 0.43
N PRO A 300 -0.78 17.14 0.72
CA PRO A 300 -1.59 16.35 1.66
C PRO A 300 -1.51 14.83 1.45
N LEU A 301 -1.37 14.36 0.21
CA LEU A 301 -1.14 12.94 -0.09
C LEU A 301 0.10 12.38 0.61
N LEU A 302 1.19 13.16 0.61
CA LEU A 302 2.45 12.78 1.25
C LEU A 302 2.39 12.97 2.77
N ILE A 303 1.71 14.03 3.27
CA ILE A 303 1.48 14.23 4.71
C ILE A 303 0.75 13.01 5.29
N TYR A 304 -0.33 12.58 4.64
CA TYR A 304 -1.09 11.39 5.05
C TYR A 304 -0.21 10.14 5.01
N ALA A 305 0.55 9.94 3.93
CA ALA A 305 1.39 8.76 3.76
C ALA A 305 2.49 8.65 4.81
N ASP A 306 3.15 9.76 5.13
CA ASP A 306 4.19 9.82 6.17
C ASP A 306 3.61 9.54 7.56
N ALA A 307 2.45 10.12 7.87
CA ALA A 307 1.79 9.94 9.14
C ALA A 307 1.39 8.47 9.38
N VAL A 308 0.79 7.81 8.38
CA VAL A 308 0.42 6.38 8.47
C VAL A 308 1.66 5.47 8.47
N ALA A 309 2.71 5.82 7.71
CA ALA A 309 3.94 5.04 7.67
C ALA A 309 4.73 5.08 8.99
N SER A 310 4.51 6.10 9.83
CA SER A 310 5.18 6.24 11.13
C SER A 310 4.80 5.15 12.14
N GLY A 311 3.56 4.64 12.06
CA GLY A 311 2.97 3.77 13.07
C GLY A 311 2.70 4.44 14.43
N ASP A 312 2.83 5.77 14.53
CA ASP A 312 2.47 6.54 15.73
C ASP A 312 0.95 6.77 15.76
N PRO A 313 0.22 6.28 16.78
CA PRO A 313 -1.23 6.45 16.87
C PRO A 313 -1.70 7.91 16.86
N ARG A 314 -0.89 8.86 17.34
CA ARG A 314 -1.20 10.30 17.32
C ARG A 314 -1.20 10.82 15.88
N GLN A 315 -0.18 10.43 15.10
CA GLN A 315 -0.07 10.83 13.70
C GLN A 315 -1.15 10.15 12.84
N GLU A 316 -1.47 8.87 13.11
CA GLU A 316 -2.56 8.17 12.45
C GLU A 316 -3.93 8.83 12.70
N GLU A 317 -4.19 9.29 13.92
CA GLU A 317 -5.42 10.04 14.24
C GLU A 317 -5.50 11.36 13.47
N ALA A 318 -4.42 12.14 13.46
CA ALA A 318 -4.34 13.37 12.66
C ALA A 318 -4.47 13.09 11.16
N ALA A 319 -3.93 11.98 10.66
CA ALA A 319 -4.08 11.54 9.27
C ALA A 319 -5.54 11.19 8.92
N ARG A 320 -6.30 10.58 9.85
CA ARG A 320 -7.75 10.35 9.65
C ARG A 320 -8.50 11.66 9.49
N LEU A 321 -8.22 12.65 10.34
CA LEU A 321 -8.80 13.99 10.21
C LEU A 321 -8.42 14.66 8.88
N LEU A 322 -7.15 14.52 8.45
CA LEU A 322 -6.70 15.02 7.16
C LEU A 322 -7.50 14.40 6.00
N TRP A 323 -7.67 13.08 6.01
CA TRP A 323 -8.45 12.35 5.02
C TRP A 323 -9.91 12.82 4.96
N ASP A 324 -10.50 13.12 6.11
CA ASP A 324 -11.90 13.55 6.19
C ASP A 324 -12.14 15.01 5.78
N THR A 325 -11.09 15.84 5.81
CA THR A 325 -11.17 17.29 5.56
C THR A 325 -10.63 17.72 4.19
N HIS A 326 -9.83 16.89 3.52
CA HIS A 326 -9.16 17.25 2.26
C HIS A 326 -9.72 16.44 1.07
N ASP A 327 -10.50 17.09 0.22
CA ASP A 327 -11.20 16.45 -0.91
C ASP A 327 -10.26 15.90 -1.99
N GLU A 328 -9.05 16.47 -2.11
CA GLU A 328 -8.00 15.97 -3.01
C GLU A 328 -7.50 14.55 -2.65
N LEU A 329 -7.66 14.12 -1.40
CA LEU A 329 -7.40 12.73 -0.99
C LEU A 329 -8.58 11.80 -1.30
N ARG A 330 -9.75 12.38 -1.56
CA ARG A 330 -11.01 11.68 -1.86
C ARG A 330 -11.58 12.14 -3.21
N PRO A 331 -10.80 12.09 -4.31
CA PRO A 331 -11.26 12.60 -5.59
C PRO A 331 -12.55 11.88 -5.99
N VAL A 332 -13.60 12.67 -6.22
CA VAL A 332 -14.94 12.18 -6.56
C VAL A 332 -14.90 11.59 -7.98
N GLN A 333 -15.56 10.45 -8.19
CA GLN A 333 -15.77 9.92 -9.54
C GLN A 333 -16.74 10.85 -10.27
N HIS A 334 -16.31 11.45 -11.38
CA HIS A 334 -17.17 12.19 -12.29
C HIS A 334 -17.75 11.28 -13.37
#